data_AF-A0A8H3A2K0-F1
#
_entry.id   AF-A0A8H3A2K0-F1
#
_cell.length_a   1.000
_cell.length_b   1.000
_cell.length_c   1.000
_cell.angle_alpha   90.00
_cell.angle_beta   90.00
_cell.angle_gamma   90.00
#
_symmetry.space_group_name_H-M   'P 1'
#
loop_
_entity.id
_entity.type
_entity.pdbx_description
1 polymer ?
#
loop_
_entity_poly.entity_id
_entity_poly.type
_entity_poly.pdbx_seq_one_letter_code
_entity_poly.pdbx_strand_id
1 'polypeptide(L)'
;MANTTVKGAVHIHGQNPQFLVEKVIRTRIWESAYWKEQCFALTAESLIDKAIELNTIGGVYGNQRPTDYISLLLKLLQIQPEKEILIEYLMADEFKYLRALAAMYIRMTFPPVEVYELLEPLLKDYRKLRLRNMAGYSLTFMDEFVDQLLTEERVCDIILPRLAKREVLEETEGLAPRTSVLLNAMAGKSGSDDEGGAKKTRDRVVFSRQYDYPTPSRSCFWTLAAIQLNSTRARLVSSSAPLHSEAVEPPPAGGHSTSVAQSSLLRTTREAALKTSGVAWKDEANENGRETRKMNMYQSLRDAMGVAMTKDDTAVVFGEDVAFGGVFRCTMGLSEEFGRQRVFNTPLTEQGIAGFAIGLASMGHTAIAEIQFADYIYPAFDQLVNEAAKFRYRSGGRYDVGKLTIRTPSMSVGHGGLYHSQSPEGFFMGAAGLKVVVPRSPIQAKGLLLSSIRDPNPVIFLEPKILYRSSVEQVPIDDFELPIGKAEVLVKGSDVTLLTYGSPVYTCENAMSLIRNPPPSIAHLIPESVRGVSIELIDLRTLLPWDIHTVMESVKKTGRLVIVHEAGKTMGPGAEIAAEITNRCFLNLHAPVKRITGWDTPVPLVYEKFYIPDALRVVDGIVDTLKY
;
A
#
# COMPACT_ATOMS: atom_id res chain seq x y z
N MET A 1 4.53 -9.07 20.68
CA MET A 1 3.15 -8.57 20.93
C MET A 1 2.12 -9.04 19.89
N ALA A 2 2.41 -10.02 19.02
CA ALA A 2 1.50 -10.38 17.92
C ALA A 2 0.35 -11.33 18.28
N ASN A 3 0.46 -12.04 19.41
CA ASN A 3 -0.56 -13.00 19.89
C ASN A 3 -1.35 -12.44 21.09
N THR A 4 -1.31 -11.12 21.30
CA THR A 4 -2.06 -10.45 22.36
C THR A 4 -3.22 -9.70 21.74
N THR A 5 -4.40 -9.84 22.34
CA THR A 5 -5.60 -9.05 22.03
C THR A 5 -5.29 -7.56 22.08
N VAL A 6 -5.94 -6.78 21.21
CA VAL A 6 -5.73 -5.33 21.08
C VAL A 6 -6.01 -4.63 22.42
N LYS A 7 -5.23 -3.58 22.72
CA LYS A 7 -5.42 -2.78 23.94
C LYS A 7 -6.78 -2.07 23.89
N GLY A 8 -7.61 -2.27 24.93
CA GLY A 8 -8.98 -1.75 24.97
C GLY A 8 -10.06 -2.78 24.64
N ALA A 9 -9.68 -4.00 24.21
CA ALA A 9 -10.62 -5.09 24.01
C ALA A 9 -11.36 -5.45 25.30
N VAL A 10 -12.69 -5.55 25.20
CA VAL A 10 -13.59 -5.87 26.30
C VAL A 10 -13.61 -7.38 26.53
N HIS A 11 -13.65 -7.79 27.80
CA HIS A 11 -13.84 -9.20 28.14
C HIS A 11 -15.22 -9.70 27.68
N ILE A 12 -15.23 -10.85 27.01
CA ILE A 12 -16.44 -11.53 26.54
C ILE A 12 -16.58 -12.82 27.31
N HIS A 13 -17.77 -13.08 27.85
CA HIS A 13 -18.04 -14.22 28.74
C HIS A 13 -17.06 -14.30 29.93
N GLY A 14 -16.66 -13.13 30.47
CA GLY A 14 -15.75 -13.04 31.61
C GLY A 14 -14.28 -13.39 31.32
N GLN A 15 -13.92 -13.59 30.05
CA GLN A 15 -12.55 -13.90 29.64
C GLN A 15 -12.10 -13.07 28.44
N ASN A 16 -10.81 -13.12 28.11
CA ASN A 16 -10.31 -12.48 26.90
C ASN A 16 -10.93 -13.19 25.66
N PRO A 17 -11.50 -12.46 24.68
CA PRO A 17 -12.19 -13.06 23.53
C PRO A 17 -11.37 -14.09 22.75
N GLN A 18 -10.05 -13.89 22.63
CA GLN A 18 -9.19 -14.85 21.96
C GLN A 18 -9.20 -16.23 22.63
N PHE A 19 -9.52 -16.29 23.93
CA PHE A 19 -9.58 -17.53 24.72
C PHE A 19 -10.87 -18.33 24.53
N LEU A 20 -11.82 -17.80 23.75
CA LEU A 20 -12.97 -18.57 23.28
C LEU A 20 -12.55 -19.69 22.31
N VAL A 21 -11.39 -19.56 21.68
CA VAL A 21 -10.75 -20.66 20.94
C VAL A 21 -9.86 -21.46 21.90
N GLU A 22 -10.03 -22.78 21.94
CA GLU A 22 -9.31 -23.67 22.85
C GLU A 22 -7.79 -23.55 22.66
N LYS A 23 -7.04 -23.66 23.77
CA LYS A 23 -5.57 -23.46 23.80
C LYS A 23 -4.84 -24.30 22.74
N VAL A 24 -5.24 -25.56 22.55
CA VAL A 24 -4.62 -26.48 21.58
C VAL A 24 -4.77 -25.96 20.14
N ILE A 25 -5.95 -25.45 19.78
CA ILE A 25 -6.23 -24.92 18.46
C ILE A 25 -5.47 -23.60 18.26
N ARG A 26 -5.49 -22.69 19.25
CA ARG A 26 -4.75 -21.43 19.17
C ARG A 26 -3.25 -21.61 18.99
N THR A 27 -2.63 -22.53 19.73
CA THR A 27 -1.20 -22.79 19.59
C THR A 27 -0.86 -23.21 18.16
N ARG A 28 -1.69 -24.07 17.54
CA ARG A 28 -1.51 -24.50 16.16
C ARG A 28 -1.73 -23.38 15.16
N ILE A 29 -2.72 -22.52 15.40
CA ILE A 29 -2.93 -21.32 14.62
C ILE A 29 -1.68 -20.45 14.67
N TRP A 30 -1.16 -20.14 15.85
CA TRP A 30 0.04 -19.32 16.02
C TRP A 30 1.30 -19.90 15.37
N GLU A 31 1.39 -21.22 15.28
CA GLU A 31 2.50 -21.91 14.63
C GLU A 31 2.38 -21.98 13.10
N SER A 32 1.16 -21.86 12.56
CA SER A 32 0.87 -21.96 11.13
C SER A 32 1.55 -20.86 10.32
N ALA A 33 1.98 -21.20 9.09
CA ALA A 33 2.55 -20.24 8.16
C ALA A 33 1.54 -19.12 7.83
N TYR A 34 0.27 -19.49 7.60
CA TYR A 34 -0.79 -18.54 7.31
C TYR A 34 -0.94 -17.48 8.42
N TRP A 35 -0.93 -17.87 9.69
CA TRP A 35 -0.99 -16.89 10.78
C TRP A 35 0.20 -15.94 10.80
N LYS A 36 1.41 -16.49 10.65
CA LYS A 36 2.66 -15.71 10.71
C LYS A 36 2.82 -14.75 9.53
N GLU A 37 2.34 -15.15 8.35
CA GLU A 37 2.51 -14.40 7.11
C GLU A 37 1.33 -13.48 6.82
N GLN A 38 0.10 -13.95 7.05
CA GLN A 38 -1.13 -13.29 6.62
C GLN A 38 -1.93 -12.67 7.77
N CYS A 39 -1.91 -13.25 8.98
CA CYS A 39 -2.70 -12.73 10.11
C CYS A 39 -1.92 -11.78 11.06
N PHE A 40 -0.60 -11.68 10.93
CA PHE A 40 0.26 -11.00 11.91
C PHE A 40 -0.10 -9.52 12.13
N ALA A 41 -0.47 -8.79 11.06
CA ALA A 41 -0.71 -7.34 11.09
C ALA A 41 -2.13 -6.93 10.66
N LEU A 42 -3.09 -7.86 10.62
CA LEU A 42 -4.46 -7.49 10.23
C LEU A 42 -5.11 -6.59 11.28
N THR A 43 -5.71 -5.51 10.79
CA THR A 43 -6.72 -4.64 11.43
C THR A 43 -8.13 -5.07 11.01
N ALA A 44 -9.17 -4.44 11.57
CA ALA A 44 -10.56 -4.71 11.17
C ALA A 44 -10.78 -4.48 9.66
N GLU A 45 -10.22 -3.39 9.10
CA GLU A 45 -10.40 -3.00 7.70
C GLU A 45 -9.65 -3.96 6.75
N SER A 46 -8.38 -4.23 7.04
CA SER A 46 -7.54 -5.11 6.20
C SER A 46 -7.91 -6.60 6.28
N LEU A 47 -8.68 -7.01 7.29
CA LEU A 47 -9.14 -8.39 7.42
C LEU A 47 -10.14 -8.79 6.33
N ILE A 48 -10.90 -7.82 5.79
CA ILE A 48 -11.88 -8.06 4.71
C ILE A 48 -11.19 -8.65 3.49
N ASP A 49 -10.06 -8.09 3.08
CA ASP A 49 -9.31 -8.54 1.90
C ASP A 49 -8.93 -10.02 2.02
N LYS A 50 -8.56 -10.47 3.22
CA LYS A 50 -8.25 -11.86 3.51
C LYS A 50 -9.48 -12.75 3.65
N ALA A 51 -10.56 -12.23 4.18
CA ALA A 51 -11.82 -12.96 4.28
C ALA A 51 -12.47 -13.20 2.91
N ILE A 52 -12.25 -12.32 1.92
CA ILE A 52 -12.72 -12.51 0.53
C ILE A 52 -11.93 -13.64 -0.17
N GLU A 53 -10.65 -13.80 0.12
CA GLU A 53 -9.80 -14.88 -0.41
C GLU A 53 -10.21 -16.28 0.09
N LEU A 54 -11.02 -16.36 1.15
CA LEU A 54 -11.49 -17.63 1.70
C LEU A 54 -12.30 -18.42 0.68
N ASN A 55 -11.96 -19.71 0.55
CA ASN A 55 -12.68 -20.65 -0.31
C ASN A 55 -13.32 -21.82 0.47
N THR A 56 -13.09 -21.88 1.78
CA THR A 56 -13.61 -22.94 2.67
C THR A 56 -13.88 -22.43 4.07
N ILE A 57 -14.87 -23.01 4.73
CA ILE A 57 -15.07 -22.95 6.18
C ILE A 57 -14.53 -24.23 6.84
N GLY A 58 -14.29 -24.22 8.14
CA GLY A 58 -13.88 -25.42 8.90
C GLY A 58 -12.84 -25.13 9.98
N GLY A 59 -12.58 -26.11 10.85
CA GLY A 59 -11.64 -25.97 11.97
C GLY A 59 -10.23 -26.44 11.64
N VAL A 60 -9.89 -27.66 12.03
CA VAL A 60 -8.59 -28.29 11.74
C VAL A 60 -8.75 -29.46 10.76
N TYR A 61 -7.68 -29.77 10.00
CA TYR A 61 -7.70 -30.85 9.01
C TYR A 61 -6.36 -31.57 8.88
N GLY A 62 -6.38 -32.78 8.29
CA GLY A 62 -5.17 -33.58 8.04
C GLY A 62 -4.41 -33.88 9.32
N ASN A 63 -3.13 -33.51 9.38
CA ASN A 63 -2.33 -33.61 10.63
C ASN A 63 -2.63 -32.45 11.59
N GLN A 64 -3.92 -32.23 11.88
CA GLN A 64 -4.43 -31.19 12.77
C GLN A 64 -3.97 -29.76 12.42
N ARG A 65 -3.85 -29.47 11.12
CA ARG A 65 -3.51 -28.13 10.62
C ARG A 65 -4.74 -27.23 10.70
N PRO A 66 -4.63 -25.98 11.18
CA PRO A 66 -5.74 -25.04 11.17
C PRO A 66 -6.07 -24.62 9.74
N THR A 67 -7.35 -24.40 9.45
CA THR A 67 -7.78 -23.72 8.23
C THR A 67 -7.44 -22.23 8.28
N ASP A 68 -7.40 -21.60 7.11
CA ASP A 68 -7.29 -20.14 7.00
C ASP A 68 -8.50 -19.46 7.65
N TYR A 69 -9.68 -20.09 7.55
CA TYR A 69 -10.93 -19.65 8.17
C TYR A 69 -10.83 -19.51 9.69
N ILE A 70 -10.40 -20.55 10.41
CA ILE A 70 -10.28 -20.50 11.88
C ILE A 70 -9.14 -19.57 12.32
N SER A 71 -8.12 -19.42 11.47
CA SER A 71 -7.03 -18.46 11.69
C SER A 71 -7.52 -17.02 11.59
N LEU A 72 -8.35 -16.68 10.60
CA LEU A 72 -8.98 -15.36 10.51
C LEU A 72 -10.01 -15.12 11.62
N LEU A 73 -10.77 -16.13 12.03
CA LEU A 73 -11.69 -16.02 13.17
C LEU A 73 -10.95 -15.67 14.46
N LEU A 74 -9.85 -16.35 14.76
CA LEU A 74 -9.03 -16.03 15.94
C LEU A 74 -8.48 -14.60 15.85
N LYS A 75 -8.11 -14.14 14.66
CA LYS A 75 -7.63 -12.78 14.46
C LYS A 75 -8.74 -11.75 14.69
N LEU A 76 -9.95 -12.02 14.19
CA LEU A 76 -11.12 -11.19 14.42
C LEU A 76 -11.45 -11.07 15.92
N LEU A 77 -11.35 -12.18 16.68
CA LEU A 77 -11.47 -12.19 18.14
C LEU A 77 -10.37 -11.39 18.86
N GLN A 78 -9.17 -11.28 18.28
CA GLN A 78 -8.11 -10.43 18.84
C GLN A 78 -8.34 -8.94 18.57
N ILE A 79 -8.93 -8.61 17.42
CA ILE A 79 -9.20 -7.24 16.98
C ILE A 79 -10.43 -6.67 17.68
N GLN A 80 -11.50 -7.47 17.81
CA GLN A 80 -12.79 -7.07 18.35
C GLN A 80 -13.37 -5.82 17.64
N PRO A 81 -13.75 -5.93 16.35
CA PRO A 81 -14.30 -4.80 15.61
C PRO A 81 -15.64 -4.33 16.19
N GLU A 82 -16.02 -3.08 15.85
CA GLU A 82 -17.32 -2.50 16.21
C GLU A 82 -18.47 -3.30 15.58
N LYS A 83 -19.64 -3.24 16.23
CA LYS A 83 -20.82 -4.04 15.87
C LYS A 83 -21.30 -3.74 14.45
N GLU A 84 -21.25 -2.48 14.05
CA GLU A 84 -21.67 -1.96 12.75
C GLU A 84 -20.88 -2.63 11.62
N ILE A 85 -19.57 -2.79 11.78
CA ILE A 85 -18.68 -3.44 10.81
C ILE A 85 -19.09 -4.91 10.61
N LEU A 86 -19.41 -5.61 11.69
CA LEU A 86 -19.82 -7.01 11.63
C LEU A 86 -21.19 -7.18 10.95
N ILE A 87 -22.11 -6.23 11.17
CA ILE A 87 -23.40 -6.19 10.48
C ILE A 87 -23.16 -5.96 8.98
N GLU A 88 -22.27 -5.07 8.58
CA GLU A 88 -21.91 -4.89 7.16
C GLU A 88 -21.33 -6.16 6.54
N TYR A 89 -20.44 -6.88 7.25
CA TYR A 89 -19.90 -8.16 6.78
C TYR A 89 -20.99 -9.22 6.63
N LEU A 90 -21.97 -9.21 7.53
CA LEU A 90 -23.13 -10.09 7.45
C LEU A 90 -24.08 -9.70 6.31
N MET A 91 -24.17 -8.42 5.97
CA MET A 91 -25.04 -7.91 4.91
C MET A 91 -24.41 -8.05 3.52
N ALA A 92 -23.08 -8.18 3.40
CA ALA A 92 -22.35 -8.38 2.15
C ALA A 92 -22.74 -9.68 1.43
N ASP A 93 -23.77 -9.60 0.58
CA ASP A 93 -24.39 -10.72 -0.12
C ASP A 93 -23.52 -11.30 -1.23
N GLU A 94 -22.52 -10.59 -1.73
CA GLU A 94 -21.58 -11.12 -2.73
C GLU A 94 -20.57 -12.12 -2.13
N PHE A 95 -20.22 -11.98 -0.83
CA PHE A 95 -19.11 -12.70 -0.19
C PHE A 95 -19.58 -13.73 0.85
N LYS A 96 -19.96 -14.91 0.38
CA LYS A 96 -20.50 -15.98 1.25
C LYS A 96 -19.57 -16.44 2.38
N TYR A 97 -18.25 -16.45 2.20
CA TYR A 97 -17.31 -16.90 3.24
C TYR A 97 -17.03 -15.82 4.29
N LEU A 98 -17.03 -14.55 3.88
CA LEU A 98 -17.00 -13.41 4.80
C LEU A 98 -18.25 -13.39 5.69
N ARG A 99 -19.43 -13.61 5.10
CA ARG A 99 -20.69 -13.78 5.85
C ARG A 99 -20.63 -14.91 6.87
N ALA A 100 -20.12 -16.08 6.48
CA ALA A 100 -19.97 -17.21 7.38
C ALA A 100 -19.02 -16.88 8.55
N LEU A 101 -17.91 -16.18 8.26
CA LEU A 101 -16.96 -15.74 9.27
C LEU A 101 -17.58 -14.76 10.27
N ALA A 102 -18.35 -13.77 9.77
CA ALA A 102 -19.08 -12.81 10.59
C ALA A 102 -20.15 -13.51 11.44
N ALA A 103 -20.91 -14.45 10.87
CA ALA A 103 -21.92 -15.22 11.58
C ALA A 103 -21.33 -16.02 12.75
N MET A 104 -20.20 -16.69 12.53
CA MET A 104 -19.49 -17.42 13.58
C MET A 104 -18.98 -16.48 14.68
N TYR A 105 -18.42 -15.33 14.32
CA TYR A 105 -17.97 -14.34 15.29
C TYR A 105 -19.12 -13.80 16.14
N ILE A 106 -20.23 -13.39 15.52
CA ILE A 106 -21.44 -12.89 16.19
C ILE A 106 -21.94 -13.95 17.19
N ARG A 107 -22.04 -15.21 16.74
CA ARG A 107 -22.47 -16.33 17.59
C ARG A 107 -21.60 -16.51 18.84
N MET A 108 -20.30 -16.24 18.74
CA MET A 108 -19.37 -16.40 19.87
C MET A 108 -19.37 -15.20 20.84
N THR A 109 -19.78 -14.01 20.37
CA THR A 109 -19.46 -12.75 21.07
C THR A 109 -20.67 -11.92 21.49
N PHE A 110 -21.80 -12.03 20.79
CA PHE A 110 -22.95 -11.15 21.01
C PHE A 110 -23.91 -11.71 22.08
N PRO A 111 -24.77 -10.85 22.66
CA PRO A 111 -25.85 -11.28 23.54
C PRO A 111 -26.84 -12.23 22.84
N PRO A 112 -27.49 -13.17 23.56
CA PRO A 112 -28.36 -14.18 22.95
C PRO A 112 -29.47 -13.64 22.06
N VAL A 113 -30.16 -12.56 22.46
CA VAL A 113 -31.22 -11.93 21.66
C VAL A 113 -30.70 -11.48 20.30
N GLU A 114 -29.58 -10.75 20.28
CA GLU A 114 -28.99 -10.23 19.04
C GLU A 114 -28.47 -11.34 18.11
N VAL A 115 -27.97 -12.43 18.69
CA VAL A 115 -27.55 -13.61 17.91
C VAL A 115 -28.73 -14.15 17.10
N TYR A 116 -29.90 -14.30 17.72
CA TYR A 116 -31.09 -14.77 17.00
C TYR A 116 -31.57 -13.75 15.97
N GLU A 117 -31.64 -12.46 16.31
CA GLU A 117 -32.08 -11.41 15.38
C GLU A 117 -31.21 -11.30 14.12
N LEU A 118 -29.89 -11.43 14.26
CA LEU A 118 -28.94 -11.28 13.16
C LEU A 118 -28.76 -12.54 12.34
N LEU A 119 -28.75 -13.73 12.97
CA LEU A 119 -28.42 -14.97 12.27
C LEU A 119 -29.64 -15.66 11.64
N GLU A 120 -30.82 -15.61 12.25
CA GLU A 120 -32.00 -16.30 11.69
C GLU A 120 -32.41 -15.85 10.28
N PRO A 121 -32.28 -14.58 9.87
CA PRO A 121 -32.50 -14.17 8.49
C PRO A 121 -31.65 -14.96 7.48
N LEU A 122 -30.46 -15.44 7.88
CA LEU A 122 -29.57 -16.23 7.03
C LEU A 122 -30.01 -17.69 6.88
N LEU A 123 -31.01 -18.18 7.63
CA LEU A 123 -31.63 -19.49 7.37
C LEU A 123 -32.37 -19.56 6.02
N LYS A 124 -32.49 -18.42 5.32
CA LYS A 124 -33.00 -18.32 3.95
C LYS A 124 -31.89 -18.27 2.89
N ASP A 125 -30.62 -18.29 3.30
CA ASP A 125 -29.46 -18.26 2.41
C ASP A 125 -29.03 -19.70 2.05
N TYR A 126 -29.40 -20.16 0.85
CA TYR A 126 -29.11 -21.53 0.39
C TYR A 126 -27.82 -21.63 -0.42
N ARG A 127 -26.86 -20.72 -0.22
CA ARG A 127 -25.60 -20.76 -0.97
C ARG A 127 -24.69 -21.87 -0.47
N LYS A 128 -24.07 -22.57 -1.41
CA LYS A 128 -23.11 -23.65 -1.17
C LYS A 128 -21.84 -23.13 -0.49
N LEU A 129 -21.46 -23.74 0.62
CA LEU A 129 -20.20 -23.55 1.33
C LEU A 129 -19.37 -24.84 1.26
N ARG A 130 -18.08 -24.70 0.98
CA ARG A 130 -17.15 -25.84 1.06
C ARG A 130 -16.65 -25.96 2.50
N LEU A 131 -16.95 -27.08 3.15
CA LEU A 131 -16.50 -27.39 4.51
C LEU A 131 -15.23 -28.25 4.45
N ARG A 132 -14.23 -27.88 5.24
CA ARG A 132 -12.99 -28.62 5.42
C ARG A 132 -12.99 -29.27 6.80
N ASN A 133 -12.96 -30.60 6.82
CA ASN A 133 -12.90 -31.41 8.03
C ASN A 133 -11.66 -32.31 8.01
N MET A 134 -11.48 -33.11 9.07
CA MET A 134 -10.37 -34.08 9.15
C MET A 134 -10.39 -35.14 8.03
N ALA A 135 -11.58 -35.50 7.53
CA ALA A 135 -11.76 -36.52 6.50
C ALA A 135 -11.61 -35.99 5.05
N GLY A 136 -11.58 -34.67 4.84
CA GLY A 136 -11.45 -34.08 3.50
C GLY A 136 -12.30 -32.83 3.30
N TYR A 137 -12.85 -32.67 2.10
CA TYR A 137 -13.80 -31.60 1.77
C TYR A 137 -15.20 -32.18 1.66
N SER A 138 -16.17 -31.54 2.30
CA SER A 138 -17.59 -31.79 2.12
C SER A 138 -18.30 -30.51 1.68
N LEU A 139 -19.52 -30.68 1.19
CA LEU A 139 -20.40 -29.56 0.83
C LEU A 139 -21.41 -29.36 1.97
N THR A 140 -21.65 -28.11 2.33
CA THR A 140 -22.76 -27.69 3.19
C THR A 140 -23.38 -26.42 2.60
N PHE A 141 -24.42 -25.89 3.22
CA PHE A 141 -25.10 -24.68 2.80
C PHE A 141 -25.09 -23.64 3.92
N MET A 142 -25.28 -22.36 3.58
CA MET A 142 -25.23 -21.28 4.56
C MET A 142 -26.33 -21.42 5.62
N ASP A 143 -27.54 -21.81 5.24
CA ASP A 143 -28.64 -22.11 6.14
C ASP A 143 -28.31 -23.26 7.10
N GLU A 144 -27.76 -24.37 6.60
CA GLU A 144 -27.30 -25.48 7.44
C GLU A 144 -26.19 -25.06 8.41
N PHE A 145 -25.24 -24.25 7.94
CA PHE A 145 -24.15 -23.75 8.77
C PHE A 145 -24.67 -22.83 9.88
N VAL A 146 -25.62 -21.94 9.57
CA VAL A 146 -26.24 -21.05 10.55
C VAL A 146 -27.12 -21.83 11.53
N ASP A 147 -27.84 -22.85 11.07
CA ASP A 147 -28.59 -23.74 11.95
C ASP A 147 -27.68 -24.45 12.95
N GLN A 148 -26.53 -24.95 12.49
CA GLN A 148 -25.49 -25.51 13.37
C GLN A 148 -24.98 -24.47 14.38
N LEU A 149 -24.77 -23.21 13.98
CA LEU A 149 -24.37 -22.17 14.92
C LEU A 149 -25.41 -21.93 16.02
N LEU A 150 -26.70 -22.05 15.71
CA LEU A 150 -27.78 -21.79 16.65
C LEU A 150 -28.14 -22.99 17.53
N THR A 151 -27.89 -24.21 17.06
CA THR A 151 -28.37 -25.45 17.70
C THR A 151 -27.26 -26.31 18.31
N GLU A 152 -26.07 -26.33 17.71
CA GLU A 152 -24.97 -27.20 18.13
C GLU A 152 -24.06 -26.55 19.17
N GLU A 153 -23.45 -27.39 20.01
CA GLU A 153 -22.48 -26.94 21.02
C GLU A 153 -21.06 -26.78 20.45
N ARG A 154 -20.77 -27.44 19.33
CA ARG A 154 -19.44 -27.41 18.68
C ARG A 154 -19.59 -27.22 17.16
N VAL A 155 -18.94 -26.18 16.63
CA VAL A 155 -18.92 -25.89 15.20
C VAL A 155 -17.49 -25.54 14.78
N CYS A 156 -17.03 -26.05 13.63
CA CYS A 156 -15.66 -25.86 13.14
C CYS A 156 -14.58 -26.17 14.19
N ASP A 157 -14.75 -27.28 14.92
CA ASP A 157 -13.87 -27.74 16.00
C ASP A 157 -13.76 -26.82 17.23
N ILE A 158 -14.54 -25.75 17.32
CA ILE A 158 -14.59 -24.83 18.47
C ILE A 158 -15.84 -25.10 19.31
N ILE A 159 -15.69 -25.16 20.64
CA ILE A 159 -16.83 -25.15 21.58
C ILE A 159 -17.43 -23.74 21.61
N LEU A 160 -18.73 -23.63 21.28
CA LEU A 160 -19.43 -22.36 21.30
C LEU A 160 -19.87 -21.99 22.73
N PRO A 161 -19.88 -20.70 23.10
CA PRO A 161 -20.47 -20.25 24.36
C PRO A 161 -21.94 -20.65 24.47
N ARG A 162 -22.39 -20.93 25.69
CA ARG A 162 -23.78 -21.35 25.96
C ARG A 162 -24.75 -20.27 25.49
N LEU A 163 -25.67 -20.66 24.61
CA LEU A 163 -26.76 -19.81 24.14
C LEU A 163 -28.03 -20.18 24.91
N ALA A 164 -28.76 -19.18 25.41
CA ALA A 164 -30.07 -19.41 26.00
C ALA A 164 -31.03 -19.93 24.92
N LYS A 165 -31.90 -20.88 25.29
CA LYS A 165 -32.90 -21.41 24.34
C LYS A 165 -33.81 -20.29 23.90
N ARG A 166 -34.13 -20.26 22.60
CA ARG A 166 -35.01 -19.26 22.01
C ARG A 166 -36.33 -19.07 22.76
N GLU A 167 -37.02 -20.16 23.07
CA GLU A 167 -38.31 -20.16 23.81
C GLU A 167 -38.23 -19.38 25.12
N VAL A 168 -37.11 -19.52 25.84
CA VAL A 168 -36.88 -18.81 27.10
C VAL A 168 -36.70 -17.31 26.84
N LEU A 169 -36.01 -16.92 25.77
CA LEU A 169 -35.79 -15.51 25.40
C LEU A 169 -37.06 -14.82 24.90
N GLU A 170 -37.95 -15.55 24.23
CA GLU A 170 -39.28 -15.05 23.83
C GLU A 170 -40.14 -14.71 25.07
N GLU A 171 -40.04 -15.51 26.13
CA GLU A 171 -40.77 -15.28 27.39
C GLU A 171 -40.14 -14.22 28.29
N THR A 172 -38.80 -14.13 28.33
CA THR A 172 -38.07 -13.36 29.36
C THR A 172 -37.40 -12.08 28.88
N GLU A 173 -36.95 -12.03 27.62
CA GLU A 173 -36.12 -10.93 27.09
C GLU A 173 -36.74 -10.24 25.85
N GLY A 174 -37.99 -10.55 25.53
CA GLY A 174 -38.77 -9.85 24.50
C GLY A 174 -38.38 -10.17 23.06
N LEU A 175 -37.73 -11.32 22.81
CA LEU A 175 -37.44 -11.78 21.46
C LEU A 175 -38.75 -12.05 20.70
N ALA A 176 -38.87 -11.53 19.48
CA ALA A 176 -40.10 -11.68 18.71
C ALA A 176 -40.39 -13.17 18.38
N PRO A 177 -41.65 -13.63 18.42
CA PRO A 177 -42.00 -15.00 18.07
C PRO A 177 -41.55 -15.36 16.66
N ARG A 178 -40.91 -16.54 16.51
CA ARG A 178 -40.43 -17.02 15.20
C ARG A 178 -41.59 -17.17 14.21
N THR A 179 -41.58 -16.37 13.13
CA THR A 179 -42.56 -16.52 12.05
C THR A 179 -42.10 -17.61 11.08
N SER A 180 -42.66 -18.81 11.18
CA SER A 180 -42.37 -19.87 10.21
C SER A 180 -42.87 -19.47 8.82
N VAL A 181 -42.01 -19.57 7.81
CA VAL A 181 -42.36 -19.29 6.41
C VAL A 181 -43.48 -20.23 5.93
N LEU A 182 -43.54 -21.46 6.48
CA LEU A 182 -44.62 -22.41 6.23
C LEU A 182 -45.94 -21.99 6.90
N LEU A 183 -45.90 -21.41 8.12
CA LEU A 183 -47.10 -20.88 8.78
C LEU A 183 -47.68 -19.69 8.02
N ASN A 184 -46.85 -18.76 7.53
CA ASN A 184 -47.31 -17.65 6.68
C ASN A 184 -47.83 -18.13 5.32
N ALA A 185 -47.21 -19.16 4.72
CA ALA A 185 -47.67 -19.75 3.46
C ALA A 185 -48.95 -20.60 3.61
N MET A 186 -49.18 -21.21 4.78
CA MET A 186 -50.42 -21.94 5.10
C MET A 186 -51.55 -21.01 5.55
N ALA A 187 -51.26 -19.94 6.30
CA ALA A 187 -52.23 -18.91 6.66
C ALA A 187 -52.77 -18.15 5.44
N GLY A 188 -51.98 -18.05 4.36
CA GLY A 188 -52.44 -17.53 3.06
C GLY A 188 -53.33 -18.48 2.26
N LYS A 189 -53.65 -19.68 2.77
CA LYS A 189 -54.45 -20.70 2.06
C LYS A 189 -55.60 -21.33 2.87
N SER A 190 -55.95 -20.80 4.04
CA SER A 190 -57.12 -21.27 4.80
C SER A 190 -58.07 -20.13 5.18
N GLY A 191 -59.26 -20.14 4.58
CA GLY A 191 -60.48 -19.56 5.17
C GLY A 191 -60.98 -18.27 4.54
N SER A 192 -61.87 -18.41 3.55
CA SER A 192 -62.98 -17.48 3.34
C SER A 192 -64.00 -17.63 4.47
N ASP A 193 -64.76 -16.54 4.70
CA ASP A 193 -66.00 -16.41 5.48
C ASP A 193 -65.84 -16.34 7.01
N ASP A 194 -66.01 -15.17 7.64
CA ASP A 194 -67.33 -14.72 8.13
C ASP A 194 -67.29 -13.35 8.85
N GLU A 195 -68.45 -12.72 8.96
CA GLU A 195 -68.73 -11.34 9.35
C GLU A 195 -68.44 -10.92 10.81
N GLY A 196 -68.23 -9.60 11.00
CA GLY A 196 -68.96 -8.82 12.02
C GLY A 196 -68.23 -8.38 13.30
N GLY A 197 -68.35 -7.10 13.65
CA GLY A 197 -68.34 -6.64 15.05
C GLY A 197 -67.32 -5.56 15.42
N ALA A 198 -67.79 -4.32 15.47
CA ALA A 198 -67.06 -3.15 15.99
C ALA A 198 -66.83 -3.20 17.52
N LYS A 199 -65.68 -2.67 17.99
CA LYS A 199 -65.65 -1.59 19.01
C LYS A 199 -64.23 -1.02 19.25
N LYS A 200 -64.21 0.31 19.26
CA LYS A 200 -63.15 1.23 19.72
C LYS A 200 -62.87 1.09 21.22
N THR A 201 -61.60 1.22 21.62
CA THR A 201 -61.00 2.28 22.49
C THR A 201 -59.52 1.95 22.70
N ARG A 202 -58.55 2.76 22.19
CA ARG A 202 -57.86 3.88 22.87
C ARG A 202 -57.33 3.47 24.25
N ASP A 203 -56.02 3.43 24.47
CA ASP A 203 -55.25 4.65 24.66
C ASP A 203 -53.90 4.76 23.93
N ARG A 204 -53.69 6.01 23.47
CA ARG A 204 -52.42 6.60 23.01
C ARG A 204 -51.60 7.02 24.23
N VAL A 205 -50.29 6.82 24.20
CA VAL A 205 -49.34 7.94 24.31
C VAL A 205 -48.19 7.72 23.34
N VAL A 206 -48.03 8.71 22.47
CA VAL A 206 -46.95 8.88 21.49
C VAL A 206 -45.77 9.53 22.20
N PHE A 207 -44.54 9.07 21.93
CA PHE A 207 -43.40 9.98 21.87
C PHE A 207 -42.53 9.64 20.66
N SER A 208 -42.64 10.53 19.67
CA SER A 208 -41.77 10.65 18.50
C SER A 208 -40.40 11.19 18.90
N ARG A 209 -39.34 10.68 18.27
CA ARG A 209 -38.18 11.51 17.88
C ARG A 209 -37.51 10.91 16.64
N GLN A 210 -37.79 11.55 15.51
CA GLN A 210 -36.99 11.52 14.28
C GLN A 210 -35.57 12.01 14.57
N TYR A 211 -34.58 11.38 13.95
CA TYR A 211 -33.33 12.03 13.56
C TYR A 211 -33.14 11.77 12.06
N ASP A 212 -33.26 12.84 11.28
CA ASP A 212 -32.84 12.93 9.89
C ASP A 212 -31.32 13.14 9.82
N TYR A 213 -30.65 12.52 8.84
CA TYR A 213 -29.46 13.08 8.19
C TYR A 213 -29.52 12.79 6.67
N PRO A 214 -28.93 13.66 5.84
CA PRO A 214 -29.40 13.96 4.50
C PRO A 214 -28.80 13.06 3.40
N THR A 215 -29.59 12.88 2.34
CA THR A 215 -29.18 12.27 1.07
C THR A 215 -28.49 13.30 0.17
N PRO A 216 -27.34 12.97 -0.47
CA PRO A 216 -26.90 13.68 -1.65
C PRO A 216 -27.68 13.20 -2.88
N SER A 217 -28.08 14.17 -3.70
CA SER A 217 -28.87 14.04 -4.92
C SER A 217 -28.31 13.03 -5.93
N ARG A 218 -29.18 12.14 -6.41
CA ARG A 218 -28.98 11.37 -7.63
C ARG A 218 -29.13 12.30 -8.84
N SER A 219 -28.06 12.45 -9.62
CA SER A 219 -28.17 12.74 -11.05
C SER A 219 -27.04 12.05 -11.81
N CYS A 220 -27.36 11.63 -13.03
CA CYS A 220 -26.49 11.06 -14.07
C CYS A 220 -26.22 9.54 -14.06
N PHE A 221 -27.17 8.84 -14.68
CA PHE A 221 -26.97 7.90 -15.80
C PHE A 221 -25.66 7.10 -15.88
N TRP A 222 -25.79 5.78 -15.76
CA TRP A 222 -25.02 4.81 -16.55
C TRP A 222 -25.99 3.85 -17.24
N THR A 223 -26.17 4.08 -18.53
CA THR A 223 -26.60 3.07 -19.50
C THR A 223 -25.36 2.27 -19.87
N LEU A 224 -25.36 0.95 -19.72
CA LEU A 224 -24.48 0.10 -20.52
C LEU A 224 -25.16 -1.25 -20.75
N ALA A 225 -25.14 -1.62 -22.03
CA ALA A 225 -25.89 -2.69 -22.66
C ALA A 225 -25.43 -4.08 -22.22
N ALA A 226 -26.41 -4.97 -22.04
CA ALA A 226 -26.17 -6.40 -21.96
C ALA A 226 -25.93 -6.96 -23.37
N ILE A 227 -24.77 -7.59 -23.58
CA ILE A 227 -24.49 -8.41 -24.76
C ILE A 227 -25.02 -9.82 -24.49
N GLN A 228 -26.02 -10.25 -25.25
CA GLN A 228 -26.50 -11.63 -25.30
C GLN A 228 -25.44 -12.53 -25.97
N LEU A 229 -24.98 -13.56 -25.26
CA LEU A 229 -24.32 -14.71 -25.86
C LEU A 229 -25.31 -15.88 -25.88
N ASN A 230 -25.86 -16.15 -27.07
CA ASN A 230 -26.65 -17.34 -27.37
C ASN A 230 -25.77 -18.58 -27.33
N SER A 231 -26.22 -19.59 -26.58
CA SER A 231 -25.67 -20.93 -26.63
C SER A 231 -26.11 -21.66 -27.90
N THR A 232 -25.17 -22.08 -28.73
CA THR A 232 -25.41 -23.16 -29.70
C THR A 232 -24.40 -24.27 -29.48
N ARG A 233 -24.93 -25.40 -29.02
CA ARG A 233 -24.27 -26.67 -28.78
C ARG A 233 -24.06 -27.35 -30.14
N ALA A 234 -22.82 -27.60 -30.53
CA ALA A 234 -22.50 -28.54 -31.60
C ALA A 234 -21.49 -29.56 -31.04
N ARG A 235 -21.91 -30.84 -31.02
CA ARG A 235 -21.00 -31.99 -30.86
C ARG A 235 -20.41 -32.31 -32.23
N LEU A 236 -19.15 -32.76 -32.27
CA LEU A 236 -18.70 -33.94 -33.04
C LEU A 236 -17.19 -34.19 -32.81
N VAL A 237 -16.92 -35.41 -32.33
CA VAL A 237 -15.89 -36.39 -32.75
C VAL A 237 -14.40 -36.15 -32.48
N SER A 238 -13.81 -37.23 -31.96
CA SER A 238 -12.42 -37.47 -31.58
C SER A 238 -11.41 -37.43 -32.72
N SER A 239 -10.22 -36.91 -32.46
CA SER A 239 -8.98 -37.52 -32.93
C SER A 239 -7.82 -37.21 -31.99
N SER A 240 -7.02 -38.23 -31.71
CA SER A 240 -5.86 -38.23 -30.82
C SER A 240 -4.58 -37.89 -31.57
N ALA A 241 -3.90 -36.81 -31.17
CA ALA A 241 -2.48 -36.59 -31.49
C ALA A 241 -1.86 -35.71 -30.37
N PRO A 242 -0.64 -36.02 -29.88
CA PRO A 242 0.01 -35.23 -28.84
C PRO A 242 0.67 -33.99 -29.47
N LEU A 243 0.13 -32.81 -29.19
CA LEU A 243 0.79 -31.53 -29.48
C LEU A 243 1.58 -31.12 -28.24
N HIS A 244 2.91 -31.07 -28.38
CA HIS A 244 3.78 -30.33 -27.48
C HIS A 244 3.40 -28.84 -27.54
N SER A 245 2.73 -28.33 -26.50
CA SER A 245 2.59 -26.89 -26.30
C SER A 245 3.73 -26.41 -25.40
N GLU A 246 4.65 -25.64 -25.97
CA GLU A 246 5.47 -24.72 -25.17
C GLU A 246 4.53 -23.84 -24.35
N ALA A 247 4.69 -23.85 -23.04
CA ALA A 247 3.89 -23.04 -22.13
C ALA A 247 4.23 -21.56 -22.37
N VAL A 248 3.42 -20.89 -23.17
CA VAL A 248 3.43 -19.42 -23.24
C VAL A 248 2.80 -18.93 -21.93
N GLU A 249 3.61 -18.32 -21.06
CA GLU A 249 3.11 -17.65 -19.86
C GLU A 249 2.09 -16.59 -20.26
N PRO A 250 0.96 -16.48 -19.53
CA PRO A 250 -0.01 -15.42 -19.78
C PRO A 250 0.66 -14.05 -19.54
N PRO A 251 0.39 -13.03 -20.38
CA PRO A 251 0.98 -11.72 -20.20
C PRO A 251 0.57 -11.14 -18.83
N PRO A 252 1.47 -10.41 -18.15
CA PRO A 252 1.18 -9.83 -16.84
C PRO A 252 0.00 -8.87 -16.92
N ALA A 253 -0.72 -8.72 -15.80
CA ALA A 253 -1.95 -7.95 -15.67
C ALA A 253 -1.84 -6.43 -15.99
N GLY A 254 -0.63 -5.94 -16.37
CA GLY A 254 -0.36 -4.57 -16.80
C GLY A 254 -0.26 -4.39 -18.33
N GLY A 255 -0.47 -5.43 -19.13
CA GLY A 255 -0.05 -5.39 -20.53
C GLY A 255 1.47 -5.40 -20.65
N HIS A 256 2.00 -5.01 -21.80
CA HIS A 256 3.39 -5.17 -22.23
C HIS A 256 4.45 -4.40 -21.39
N SER A 257 4.12 -3.92 -20.19
CA SER A 257 5.03 -3.23 -19.28
C SER A 257 5.90 -4.22 -18.50
N THR A 258 7.22 -4.09 -18.61
CA THR A 258 8.20 -4.81 -17.79
C THR A 258 8.04 -4.43 -16.32
N SER A 259 8.06 -5.42 -15.43
CA SER A 259 8.02 -5.20 -13.98
C SER A 259 9.32 -4.55 -13.49
N VAL A 260 9.26 -3.71 -12.46
CA VAL A 260 10.46 -3.12 -11.80
C VAL A 260 11.47 -4.21 -11.43
N ALA A 261 11.01 -5.38 -10.99
CA ALA A 261 11.87 -6.50 -10.63
C ALA A 261 12.71 -7.07 -11.79
N GLN A 262 12.33 -6.78 -13.04
CA GLN A 262 13.01 -7.19 -14.27
C GLN A 262 13.84 -6.05 -14.90
N SER A 263 13.89 -4.88 -14.26
CA SER A 263 14.64 -3.72 -14.76
C SER A 263 16.13 -4.04 -14.91
N SER A 264 16.72 -3.60 -16.02
CA SER A 264 18.16 -3.70 -16.28
C SER A 264 18.99 -2.72 -15.43
N LEU A 265 18.31 -1.75 -14.80
CA LEU A 265 18.92 -0.71 -13.97
C LEU A 265 19.23 -1.19 -12.55
N LEU A 266 18.62 -2.30 -12.10
CA LEU A 266 18.87 -2.91 -10.79
C LEU A 266 20.12 -3.79 -10.80
N ARG A 267 20.91 -3.74 -9.71
CA ARG A 267 22.17 -4.50 -9.59
C ARG A 267 21.91 -5.90 -9.03
N THR A 268 21.73 -6.88 -9.92
CA THR A 268 21.40 -8.26 -9.51
C THR A 268 22.61 -9.06 -9.00
N THR A 269 23.84 -8.66 -9.35
CA THR A 269 25.09 -9.34 -8.95
C THR A 269 25.93 -8.50 -7.99
N ARG A 270 26.75 -9.18 -7.18
CA ARG A 270 27.68 -8.55 -6.23
C ARG A 270 28.65 -7.62 -6.95
N GLU A 271 29.23 -8.07 -8.05
CA GLU A 271 30.24 -7.33 -8.81
C GLU A 271 29.67 -6.03 -9.39
N ALA A 272 28.43 -6.08 -9.90
CA ALA A 272 27.75 -4.90 -10.43
C ALA A 272 27.43 -3.90 -9.32
N ALA A 273 27.01 -4.38 -8.13
CA ALA A 273 26.74 -3.53 -6.97
C ALA A 273 28.01 -2.82 -6.48
N LEU A 274 29.12 -3.54 -6.31
CA LEU A 274 30.40 -2.98 -5.85
C LEU A 274 31.03 -1.99 -6.84
N LYS A 275 30.69 -2.09 -8.14
CA LYS A 275 31.14 -1.18 -9.21
C LYS A 275 30.17 -0.03 -9.47
N THR A 276 29.17 0.18 -8.61
CA THR A 276 28.21 1.25 -8.79
C THR A 276 28.91 2.60 -8.85
N SER A 277 28.58 3.39 -9.86
CA SER A 277 29.24 4.67 -10.13
C SER A 277 28.98 5.68 -9.00
N GLY A 278 30.05 6.36 -8.57
CA GLY A 278 29.99 7.40 -7.54
C GLY A 278 29.95 6.89 -6.10
N VAL A 279 30.07 5.57 -5.87
CA VAL A 279 30.21 5.01 -4.52
C VAL A 279 31.50 5.49 -3.88
N ALA A 280 31.38 6.19 -2.75
CA ALA A 280 32.50 6.61 -1.91
C ALA A 280 32.49 5.80 -0.61
N TRP A 281 33.40 4.83 -0.49
CA TRP A 281 33.53 3.99 0.70
C TRP A 281 34.05 4.76 1.91
N LYS A 282 33.49 4.49 3.09
CA LYS A 282 33.92 5.12 4.36
C LYS A 282 34.70 4.19 5.28
N ASP A 283 34.59 2.90 5.06
CA ASP A 283 35.36 1.88 5.78
C ASP A 283 36.39 1.22 4.88
N GLU A 284 37.45 0.70 5.47
CA GLU A 284 38.39 -0.18 4.77
C GLU A 284 37.71 -1.51 4.39
N ALA A 285 38.19 -2.14 3.32
CA ALA A 285 37.70 -3.47 2.96
C ALA A 285 38.30 -4.51 3.93
N ASN A 286 37.51 -5.50 4.31
CA ASN A 286 38.02 -6.63 5.08
C ASN A 286 38.95 -7.53 4.22
N GLU A 287 39.63 -8.50 4.85
CA GLU A 287 40.57 -9.42 4.17
C GLU A 287 39.91 -10.24 3.04
N ASN A 288 38.60 -10.46 3.10
CA ASN A 288 37.80 -11.19 2.11
C ASN A 288 37.14 -10.27 1.05
N GLY A 289 37.42 -8.96 1.11
CA GLY A 289 36.77 -7.93 0.30
C GLY A 289 35.34 -7.59 0.76
N ARG A 290 34.68 -6.69 0.03
CA ARG A 290 33.37 -6.17 0.44
C ARG A 290 32.23 -7.16 0.21
N GLU A 291 31.27 -7.17 1.12
CA GLU A 291 30.10 -8.04 1.06
C GLU A 291 28.87 -7.29 0.57
N THR A 292 27.98 -8.00 -0.13
CA THR A 292 26.69 -7.48 -0.55
C THR A 292 25.59 -8.41 -0.06
N ARG A 293 24.43 -7.83 0.26
CA ARG A 293 23.21 -8.57 0.59
C ARG A 293 22.12 -8.18 -0.39
N LYS A 294 21.28 -9.14 -0.78
CA LYS A 294 20.07 -8.85 -1.54
C LYS A 294 19.08 -8.11 -0.63
N MET A 295 18.79 -6.86 -0.95
CA MET A 295 17.90 -6.00 -0.18
C MET A 295 16.87 -5.35 -1.10
N ASN A 296 15.65 -5.19 -0.58
CA ASN A 296 14.70 -4.25 -1.15
C ASN A 296 14.91 -2.83 -0.59
N MET A 297 14.17 -1.84 -1.08
CA MET A 297 14.43 -0.45 -0.74
C MET A 297 14.19 -0.16 0.75
N TYR A 298 13.13 -0.69 1.38
CA TYR A 298 12.93 -0.45 2.82
C TYR A 298 14.04 -1.10 3.67
N GLN A 299 14.54 -2.28 3.28
CA GLN A 299 15.66 -2.94 3.95
C GLN A 299 16.95 -2.12 3.82
N SER A 300 17.20 -1.51 2.66
CA SER A 300 18.38 -0.66 2.46
C SER A 300 18.35 0.63 3.27
N LEU A 301 17.15 1.21 3.48
CA LEU A 301 16.96 2.39 4.34
C LEU A 301 17.15 2.04 5.82
N ARG A 302 16.62 0.89 6.25
CA ARG A 302 16.90 0.34 7.59
C ARG A 302 18.39 0.16 7.81
N ASP A 303 19.06 -0.45 6.83
CA ASP A 303 20.50 -0.73 6.89
C ASP A 303 21.33 0.57 6.96
N ALA A 304 20.99 1.59 6.16
CA ALA A 304 21.58 2.91 6.24
C ALA A 304 21.43 3.57 7.62
N MET A 305 20.22 3.54 8.20
CA MET A 305 20.00 4.08 9.55
C MET A 305 20.79 3.29 10.61
N GLY A 306 20.85 1.96 10.50
CA GLY A 306 21.65 1.13 11.39
C GLY A 306 23.14 1.49 11.35
N VAL A 307 23.71 1.65 10.14
CA VAL A 307 25.10 2.11 9.96
C VAL A 307 25.32 3.49 10.57
N ALA A 308 24.42 4.45 10.31
CA ALA A 308 24.53 5.80 10.88
C ALA A 308 24.48 5.77 12.42
N MET A 309 23.55 5.03 13.02
CA MET A 309 23.40 4.93 14.46
C MET A 309 24.54 4.19 15.16
N THR A 310 25.17 3.24 14.46
CA THR A 310 26.35 2.51 14.94
C THR A 310 27.58 3.42 15.02
N LYS A 311 27.73 4.35 14.06
CA LYS A 311 28.90 5.23 13.94
C LYS A 311 28.77 6.56 14.65
N ASP A 312 27.54 6.99 14.91
CA ASP A 312 27.24 8.25 15.57
C ASP A 312 26.34 8.00 16.77
N ASP A 313 26.91 8.04 17.97
CA ASP A 313 26.19 7.87 19.23
C ASP A 313 25.15 8.97 19.48
N THR A 314 25.25 10.11 18.80
CA THR A 314 24.28 11.21 18.89
C THR A 314 23.08 11.02 18.00
N ALA A 315 23.11 10.05 17.07
CA ALA A 315 22.04 9.84 16.11
C ALA A 315 20.79 9.24 16.75
N VAL A 316 19.63 9.83 16.44
CA VAL A 316 18.33 9.38 16.91
C VAL A 316 17.34 9.32 15.74
N VAL A 317 16.47 8.31 15.77
CA VAL A 317 15.40 8.07 14.81
C VAL A 317 14.06 8.24 15.52
N PHE A 318 13.22 9.14 15.06
CA PHE A 318 11.95 9.41 15.71
C PHE A 318 10.89 9.86 14.70
N GLY A 319 9.63 9.67 15.08
CA GLY A 319 8.46 10.00 14.28
C GLY A 319 7.27 9.19 14.76
N GLU A 320 6.17 9.24 14.03
CA GLU A 320 5.02 8.40 14.34
C GLU A 320 5.33 6.94 14.04
N ASP A 321 5.05 6.05 15.00
CA ASP A 321 5.10 4.60 14.82
C ASP A 321 6.47 3.96 14.47
N VAL A 322 7.56 4.73 14.51
CA VAL A 322 8.90 4.22 14.18
C VAL A 322 9.44 3.17 15.15
N ALA A 323 8.99 3.14 16.41
CA ALA A 323 9.55 2.28 17.45
C ALA A 323 9.26 0.79 17.25
N PHE A 324 8.11 0.43 16.64
CA PHE A 324 7.82 -0.98 16.31
C PHE A 324 8.38 -1.39 14.94
N GLY A 325 8.92 -0.43 14.18
CA GLY A 325 9.49 -0.64 12.86
C GLY A 325 8.94 0.28 11.76
N GLY A 326 7.96 1.13 12.08
CA GLY A 326 7.30 2.01 11.12
C GLY A 326 6.28 1.27 10.24
N VAL A 327 5.31 2.00 9.70
CA VAL A 327 4.24 1.44 8.87
C VAL A 327 4.76 0.77 7.59
N PHE A 328 5.91 1.21 7.09
CA PHE A 328 6.62 0.63 5.94
C PHE A 328 7.78 -0.30 6.30
N ARG A 329 7.99 -0.61 7.59
CA ARG A 329 9.08 -1.46 8.12
C ARG A 329 10.51 -0.88 7.96
N CYS A 330 10.65 0.40 7.64
CA CYS A 330 11.93 1.05 7.41
C CYS A 330 12.81 1.12 8.68
N THR A 331 12.22 1.09 9.88
CA THR A 331 12.97 1.15 11.17
C THR A 331 12.92 -0.18 11.94
N MET A 332 12.53 -1.28 11.28
CA MET A 332 12.35 -2.58 11.90
C MET A 332 13.61 -3.07 12.63
N GLY A 333 13.47 -3.40 13.91
CA GLY A 333 14.55 -3.92 14.75
C GLY A 333 15.50 -2.85 15.33
N LEU A 334 15.39 -1.58 14.92
CA LEU A 334 16.34 -0.54 15.37
C LEU A 334 16.14 -0.17 16.85
N SER A 335 14.90 -0.20 17.35
CA SER A 335 14.62 0.11 18.76
C SER A 335 15.16 -0.98 19.70
N GLU A 336 15.12 -2.24 19.27
CA GLU A 336 15.74 -3.35 19.98
C GLU A 336 17.28 -3.26 19.97
N GLU A 337 17.87 -2.82 18.84
CA GLU A 337 19.32 -2.75 18.64
C GLU A 337 19.97 -1.54 19.36
N PHE A 338 19.37 -0.35 19.25
CA PHE A 338 19.95 0.91 19.75
C PHE A 338 19.24 1.47 20.98
N GLY A 339 18.16 0.82 21.42
CA GLY A 339 17.39 1.20 22.60
C GLY A 339 16.34 2.29 22.34
N ARG A 340 15.34 2.32 23.24
CA ARG A 340 14.18 3.24 23.16
C ARG A 340 14.51 4.71 23.34
N GLN A 341 15.72 5.05 23.81
CA GLN A 341 16.17 6.44 23.92
C GLN A 341 16.65 7.00 22.58
N ARG A 342 17.04 6.13 21.64
CA ARG A 342 17.54 6.52 20.32
C ARG A 342 16.57 6.21 19.19
N VAL A 343 15.60 5.31 19.40
CA VAL A 343 14.50 5.04 18.48
C VAL A 343 13.17 5.09 19.22
N PHE A 344 12.39 6.14 19.01
CA PHE A 344 11.18 6.42 19.79
C PHE A 344 10.04 7.05 18.98
N ASN A 345 8.81 6.78 19.42
CA ASN A 345 7.63 7.40 18.85
C ASN A 345 7.45 8.83 19.35
N THR A 346 6.97 9.70 18.49
CA THR A 346 6.47 11.04 18.84
C THR A 346 4.95 11.02 19.01
N PRO A 347 4.35 12.07 19.63
CA PRO A 347 2.93 12.36 19.43
C PRO A 347 2.64 12.61 17.93
N LEU A 348 1.36 12.47 17.55
CA LEU A 348 0.90 12.60 16.17
C LEU A 348 0.76 14.09 15.81
N THR A 349 1.86 14.69 15.32
CA THR A 349 1.95 16.13 15.02
C THR A 349 3.21 16.43 14.21
N GLU A 350 3.10 16.55 12.89
CA GLU A 350 4.24 16.70 11.99
C GLU A 350 5.01 18.02 12.21
N GLN A 351 4.30 19.12 12.53
CA GLN A 351 4.95 20.38 12.93
C GLN A 351 5.79 20.21 14.20
N GLY A 352 5.32 19.37 15.13
CA GLY A 352 5.99 19.06 16.39
C GLY A 352 7.22 18.19 16.15
N ILE A 353 7.10 17.19 15.27
CA ILE A 353 8.23 16.35 14.82
C ILE A 353 9.33 17.22 14.22
N ALA A 354 8.99 18.10 13.26
CA ALA A 354 9.98 18.96 12.61
C ALA A 354 10.62 19.97 13.57
N GLY A 355 9.82 20.65 14.40
CA GLY A 355 10.35 21.60 15.40
C GLY A 355 11.24 20.92 16.44
N PHE A 356 10.86 19.72 16.91
CA PHE A 356 11.67 18.92 17.81
C PHE A 356 12.99 18.47 17.15
N ALA A 357 12.93 18.06 15.87
CA ALA A 357 14.10 17.67 15.09
C ALA A 357 15.10 18.82 14.93
N ILE A 358 14.60 20.02 14.63
CA ILE A 358 15.37 21.28 14.58
C ILE A 358 16.04 21.55 15.93
N GLY A 359 15.30 21.42 17.02
CA GLY A 359 15.83 21.58 18.38
C GLY A 359 16.99 20.61 18.66
N LEU A 360 16.81 19.32 18.40
CA LEU A 360 17.85 18.31 18.56
C LEU A 360 19.09 18.61 17.70
N ALA A 361 18.89 18.89 16.42
CA ALA A 361 19.98 19.18 15.50
C ALA A 361 20.76 20.45 15.91
N SER A 362 20.08 21.47 16.46
CA SER A 362 20.72 22.69 16.97
C SER A 362 21.63 22.45 18.17
N MET A 363 21.40 21.36 18.91
CA MET A 363 22.24 20.90 20.01
C MET A 363 23.36 19.95 19.56
N GLY A 364 23.52 19.73 18.26
CA GLY A 364 24.58 18.91 17.67
C GLY A 364 24.25 17.42 17.55
N HIS A 365 23.02 17.01 17.87
CA HIS A 365 22.56 15.64 17.62
C HIS A 365 22.26 15.40 16.15
N THR A 366 22.46 14.16 15.70
CA THR A 366 22.00 13.73 14.38
C THR A 366 20.52 13.32 14.46
N ALA A 367 19.65 14.15 13.88
CA ALA A 367 18.20 13.99 13.96
C ALA A 367 17.65 13.39 12.67
N ILE A 368 17.25 12.12 12.72
CA ILE A 368 16.65 11.39 11.60
C ILE A 368 15.14 11.29 11.85
N ALA A 369 14.38 12.28 11.40
CA ALA A 369 12.95 12.34 11.64
C ALA A 369 12.17 11.67 10.51
N GLU A 370 11.14 10.89 10.83
CA GLU A 370 10.19 10.34 9.87
C GLU A 370 8.90 11.16 9.87
N ILE A 371 8.48 11.61 8.69
CA ILE A 371 7.11 12.04 8.44
C ILE A 371 6.42 10.90 7.68
N GLN A 372 5.29 10.42 8.21
CA GLN A 372 4.75 9.11 7.84
C GLN A 372 4.37 8.99 6.35
N PHE A 373 3.92 10.09 5.72
CA PHE A 373 3.73 10.21 4.28
C PHE A 373 4.08 11.63 3.84
N ALA A 374 4.63 11.78 2.63
CA ALA A 374 4.99 13.09 2.09
C ALA A 374 3.76 13.99 1.94
N ASP A 375 2.57 13.40 1.81
CA ASP A 375 1.27 14.06 1.84
C ASP A 375 0.98 14.77 3.18
N TYR A 376 1.59 14.31 4.28
CA TYR A 376 1.42 14.85 5.64
C TYR A 376 2.57 15.78 6.06
N ILE A 377 3.48 16.14 5.15
CA ILE A 377 4.60 17.04 5.48
C ILE A 377 4.17 18.51 5.58
N TYR A 378 2.99 18.87 5.06
CA TYR A 378 2.55 20.26 4.97
C TYR A 378 2.33 20.97 6.33
N PRO A 379 1.83 20.33 7.41
CA PRO A 379 1.83 20.93 8.73
C PRO A 379 3.25 21.33 9.20
N ALA A 380 4.27 20.57 8.80
CA ALA A 380 5.67 20.89 9.10
C ALA A 380 6.29 21.96 8.18
N PHE A 381 5.57 22.45 7.17
CA PHE A 381 6.14 23.31 6.13
C PHE A 381 6.77 24.58 6.69
N ASP A 382 6.16 25.24 7.67
CA ASP A 382 6.72 26.42 8.32
C ASP A 382 8.06 26.12 9.02
N GLN A 383 8.12 25.03 9.80
CA GLN A 383 9.35 24.60 10.47
C GLN A 383 10.45 24.27 9.45
N LEU A 384 10.12 23.63 8.33
CA LEU A 384 11.13 23.27 7.34
C LEU A 384 11.61 24.48 6.54
N VAL A 385 10.69 25.35 6.10
CA VAL A 385 11.01 26.45 5.19
C VAL A 385 11.49 27.70 5.92
N ASN A 386 10.84 28.09 7.01
CA ASN A 386 11.20 29.31 7.74
C ASN A 386 12.26 29.08 8.81
N GLU A 387 12.24 27.92 9.48
CA GLU A 387 13.20 27.63 10.54
C GLU A 387 14.41 26.85 10.02
N ALA A 388 14.24 25.60 9.57
CA ALA A 388 15.37 24.73 9.21
C ALA A 388 16.22 25.31 8.07
N ALA A 389 15.59 25.67 6.94
CA ALA A 389 16.29 26.20 5.77
C ALA A 389 17.12 27.46 6.08
N LYS A 390 16.63 28.30 6.97
CA LYS A 390 17.22 29.61 7.27
C LYS A 390 18.11 29.59 8.52
N PHE A 391 18.16 28.49 9.27
CA PHE A 391 18.79 28.43 10.60
C PHE A 391 20.26 28.83 10.59
N ARG A 392 21.04 28.30 9.63
CA ARG A 392 22.46 28.65 9.46
C ARG A 392 22.64 30.10 9.00
N TYR A 393 21.80 30.56 8.09
CA TYR A 393 21.90 31.90 7.51
C TYR A 393 21.54 32.99 8.54
N ARG A 394 20.42 32.84 9.25
CA ARG A 394 19.94 33.82 10.23
C ARG A 394 20.89 34.02 11.42
N SER A 395 21.73 33.02 11.70
CA SER A 395 22.72 33.08 12.78
C SER A 395 24.08 33.62 12.34
N GLY A 396 24.27 33.91 11.05
CA GLY A 396 25.59 34.24 10.48
C GLY A 396 26.58 33.08 10.59
N GLY A 397 26.09 31.83 10.59
CA GLY A 397 26.91 30.62 10.73
C GLY A 397 27.26 30.22 12.16
N ARG A 398 26.75 30.92 13.19
CA ARG A 398 27.02 30.59 14.61
C ARG A 398 26.25 29.36 15.10
N TYR A 399 25.06 29.13 14.55
CA TYR A 399 24.22 27.97 14.85
C TYR A 399 23.72 27.35 13.56
N ASP A 400 23.51 26.04 13.55
CA ASP A 400 22.94 25.34 12.40
C ASP A 400 22.16 24.10 12.82
N VAL A 401 21.43 23.55 11.84
CA VAL A 401 20.71 22.27 11.97
C VAL A 401 21.16 21.33 10.86
N GLY A 402 22.46 21.35 10.52
CA GLY A 402 23.00 20.60 9.41
C GLY A 402 22.73 19.10 9.53
N LYS A 403 22.79 18.57 10.76
CA LYS A 403 22.56 17.15 11.06
C LYS A 403 21.08 16.74 11.09
N LEU A 404 20.21 17.48 10.41
CA LEU A 404 18.78 17.20 10.28
C LEU A 404 18.52 16.46 8.96
N THR A 405 17.93 15.27 9.04
CA THR A 405 17.35 14.58 7.88
C THR A 405 15.89 14.28 8.16
N ILE A 406 14.99 14.82 7.34
CA ILE A 406 13.58 14.44 7.29
C ILE A 406 13.43 13.40 6.20
N ARG A 407 12.99 12.19 6.55
CA ARG A 407 12.68 11.15 5.59
C ARG A 407 11.18 10.90 5.53
N THR A 408 10.66 10.69 4.32
CA THR A 408 9.22 10.51 4.14
C THR A 408 8.86 9.68 2.90
N PRO A 409 7.89 8.74 2.99
CA PRO A 409 7.36 8.02 1.82
C PRO A 409 6.64 8.96 0.86
N SER A 410 7.08 9.03 -0.40
CA SER A 410 6.54 9.92 -1.44
C SER A 410 6.07 9.14 -2.68
N MET A 411 5.49 9.84 -3.66
CA MET A 411 5.09 9.35 -4.99
C MET A 411 3.91 8.36 -4.99
N SER A 412 3.32 8.12 -6.16
CA SER A 412 2.15 7.26 -6.34
C SER A 412 2.41 5.80 -5.96
N VAL A 413 1.34 5.06 -5.63
CA VAL A 413 1.43 3.66 -5.17
C VAL A 413 0.41 2.71 -5.84
N GLY A 414 -0.39 3.22 -6.77
CA GLY A 414 -1.41 2.50 -7.54
C GLY A 414 -2.84 2.74 -7.06
N HIS A 415 -3.01 3.09 -5.79
CA HIS A 415 -4.31 3.20 -5.12
C HIS A 415 -4.25 4.12 -3.89
N GLY A 416 -3.35 5.11 -3.86
CA GLY A 416 -3.15 5.95 -2.67
C GLY A 416 -4.12 7.13 -2.57
N GLY A 417 -4.79 7.47 -3.68
CA GLY A 417 -5.71 8.60 -3.73
C GLY A 417 -5.03 9.92 -3.40
N LEU A 418 -5.77 10.84 -2.78
CA LEU A 418 -5.30 12.22 -2.58
C LEU A 418 -4.16 12.35 -1.57
N TYR A 419 -4.07 11.46 -0.58
CA TYR A 419 -3.25 11.65 0.63
C TYR A 419 -2.21 10.55 0.86
N HIS A 420 -1.98 9.68 -0.12
CA HIS A 420 -0.88 8.71 -0.07
C HIS A 420 -0.14 8.61 -1.41
N SER A 421 -0.17 9.66 -2.23
CA SER A 421 0.38 9.62 -3.61
C SER A 421 0.99 10.92 -4.07
N GLN A 422 1.07 11.94 -3.21
CA GLN A 422 1.66 13.22 -3.59
C GLN A 422 3.17 13.13 -3.80
N SER A 423 3.64 14.02 -4.66
CA SER A 423 5.06 14.28 -4.95
C SER A 423 5.32 15.76 -4.64
N PRO A 424 5.61 16.12 -3.38
CA PRO A 424 5.61 17.52 -2.91
C PRO A 424 6.94 18.26 -3.15
N GLU A 425 7.91 17.65 -3.82
CA GLU A 425 9.25 18.20 -4.00
C GLU A 425 9.27 19.64 -4.54
N GLY A 426 8.35 19.99 -5.46
CA GLY A 426 8.26 21.34 -6.03
C GLY A 426 8.02 22.44 -4.99
N PHE A 427 7.28 22.15 -3.92
CA PHE A 427 7.05 23.11 -2.83
C PHE A 427 8.32 23.39 -2.01
N PHE A 428 9.23 22.42 -1.92
CA PHE A 428 10.47 22.54 -1.15
C PHE A 428 11.65 23.04 -1.99
N MET A 429 11.60 22.91 -3.31
CA MET A 429 12.66 23.43 -4.19
C MET A 429 12.84 24.96 -4.08
N GLY A 430 11.79 25.70 -3.73
CA GLY A 430 11.87 27.15 -3.47
C GLY A 430 12.49 27.53 -2.11
N ALA A 431 12.74 26.56 -1.23
CA ALA A 431 13.24 26.81 0.12
C ALA A 431 14.78 26.78 0.15
N ALA A 432 15.40 27.92 -0.18
CA ALA A 432 16.85 28.07 -0.14
C ALA A 432 17.43 27.73 1.24
N GLY A 433 18.40 26.81 1.27
CA GLY A 433 19.02 26.28 2.49
C GLY A 433 18.62 24.84 2.84
N LEU A 434 17.55 24.31 2.22
CA LEU A 434 17.26 22.88 2.23
C LEU A 434 17.99 22.15 1.10
N LYS A 435 18.11 20.83 1.26
CA LYS A 435 18.39 19.90 0.17
C LYS A 435 17.24 18.94 -0.02
N VAL A 436 16.97 18.52 -1.25
CA VAL A 436 15.88 17.58 -1.59
C VAL A 436 16.44 16.44 -2.42
N VAL A 437 16.29 15.21 -1.94
CA VAL A 437 16.89 13.99 -2.51
C VAL A 437 15.82 12.92 -2.73
N VAL A 438 15.89 12.22 -3.87
CA VAL A 438 14.97 11.15 -4.26
C VAL A 438 15.75 9.98 -4.87
N PRO A 439 15.89 8.82 -4.20
CA PRO A 439 16.56 7.65 -4.76
C PRO A 439 15.63 6.88 -5.72
N ARG A 440 16.21 6.12 -6.66
CA ARG A 440 15.45 5.20 -7.53
C ARG A 440 15.55 3.71 -7.18
N SER A 441 16.52 3.30 -6.35
CA SER A 441 16.82 1.88 -6.10
C SER A 441 17.39 1.66 -4.69
N PRO A 442 17.45 0.41 -4.18
CA PRO A 442 17.95 0.12 -2.83
C PRO A 442 19.41 0.58 -2.56
N ILE A 443 20.35 0.38 -3.47
CA ILE A 443 21.75 0.82 -3.34
C ILE A 443 21.84 2.34 -3.31
N GLN A 444 21.02 3.00 -4.12
CA GLN A 444 20.91 4.45 -4.09
C GLN A 444 20.30 4.95 -2.80
N ALA A 445 19.21 4.32 -2.34
CA ALA A 445 18.52 4.68 -1.11
C ALA A 445 19.48 4.60 0.08
N LYS A 446 20.28 3.53 0.19
CA LYS A 446 21.31 3.43 1.23
C LYS A 446 22.36 4.54 1.12
N GLY A 447 23.04 4.65 -0.03
CA GLY A 447 24.15 5.59 -0.20
C GLY A 447 23.74 7.06 -0.08
N LEU A 448 22.59 7.43 -0.66
CA LEU A 448 22.06 8.80 -0.60
C LEU A 448 21.50 9.13 0.79
N LEU A 449 20.86 8.19 1.50
CA LEU A 449 20.40 8.44 2.86
C LEU A 449 21.58 8.63 3.83
N LEU A 450 22.62 7.79 3.73
CA LEU A 450 23.85 7.98 4.52
C LEU A 450 24.50 9.34 4.24
N SER A 451 24.54 9.75 2.97
CA SER A 451 25.03 11.07 2.58
C SER A 451 24.14 12.19 3.11
N SER A 452 22.82 11.98 3.17
CA SER A 452 21.86 12.96 3.69
C SER A 452 22.02 13.17 5.19
N ILE A 453 22.17 12.07 5.94
CA ILE A 453 22.39 12.09 7.40
C ILE A 453 23.68 12.83 7.77
N ARG A 454 24.71 12.74 6.93
CA ARG A 454 26.03 13.35 7.16
C ARG A 454 26.21 14.70 6.52
N ASP A 455 25.28 15.13 5.67
CA ASP A 455 25.37 16.43 5.01
C ASP A 455 25.30 17.54 6.08
N PRO A 456 26.12 18.60 5.99
CA PRO A 456 26.05 19.70 6.95
C PRO A 456 24.88 20.66 6.65
N ASN A 457 23.79 20.20 6.05
CA ASN A 457 22.60 21.01 5.75
C ASN A 457 21.33 20.17 5.98
N PRO A 458 20.21 20.78 6.36
CA PRO A 458 18.95 20.05 6.50
C PRO A 458 18.51 19.43 5.16
N VAL A 459 18.29 18.10 5.17
CA VAL A 459 17.90 17.33 3.97
C VAL A 459 16.47 16.80 4.12
N ILE A 460 15.67 16.95 3.06
CA ILE A 460 14.42 16.22 2.83
C ILE A 460 14.72 15.05 1.90
N PHE A 461 14.50 13.84 2.40
CA PHE A 461 14.73 12.58 1.70
C PHE A 461 13.37 11.93 1.36
N LEU A 462 12.98 11.99 0.09
CA LEU A 462 11.70 11.48 -0.40
C LEU A 462 11.86 10.05 -0.91
N GLU A 463 11.19 9.10 -0.27
CA GLU A 463 11.33 7.67 -0.55
C GLU A 463 10.19 7.20 -1.46
N PRO A 464 10.43 6.81 -2.73
CA PRO A 464 9.34 6.39 -3.62
C PRO A 464 8.69 5.10 -3.09
N LYS A 465 7.49 5.23 -2.49
CA LYS A 465 6.92 4.17 -1.65
C LYS A 465 6.55 2.91 -2.42
N ILE A 466 6.21 3.04 -3.70
CA ILE A 466 5.96 1.91 -4.61
C ILE A 466 7.20 1.01 -4.77
N LEU A 467 8.41 1.55 -4.55
CA LEU A 467 9.68 0.85 -4.69
C LEU A 467 10.11 0.09 -3.45
N TYR A 468 9.49 0.31 -2.28
CA TYR A 468 9.87 -0.32 -1.01
C TYR A 468 10.04 -1.83 -1.10
N ARG A 469 9.13 -2.50 -1.80
CA ARG A 469 9.10 -3.96 -1.96
C ARG A 469 9.32 -4.43 -3.39
N SER A 470 9.06 -3.59 -4.39
CA SER A 470 9.12 -3.97 -5.80
C SER A 470 10.54 -3.91 -6.38
N SER A 471 11.42 -3.07 -5.80
CA SER A 471 12.83 -3.00 -6.18
C SER A 471 13.67 -3.88 -5.26
N VAL A 472 14.48 -4.78 -5.84
CA VAL A 472 15.36 -5.68 -5.09
C VAL A 472 16.70 -5.79 -5.81
N GLU A 473 17.80 -5.47 -5.13
CA GLU A 473 19.15 -5.56 -5.70
C GLU A 473 20.19 -5.98 -4.66
N GLN A 474 21.39 -6.31 -5.12
CA GLN A 474 22.56 -6.49 -4.27
C GLN A 474 23.01 -5.12 -3.76
N VAL A 475 23.08 -4.98 -2.44
CA VAL A 475 23.47 -3.74 -1.76
C VAL A 475 24.69 -4.04 -0.89
N PRO A 476 25.78 -3.26 -1.00
CA PRO A 476 26.93 -3.40 -0.11
C PRO A 476 26.54 -3.25 1.36
N ILE A 477 27.06 -4.10 2.24
CA ILE A 477 26.78 -4.06 3.68
C ILE A 477 27.63 -2.97 4.35
N ASP A 478 28.83 -2.72 3.83
CA ASP A 478 29.75 -1.68 4.29
C ASP A 478 29.12 -0.27 4.28
N ASP A 479 29.78 0.66 4.97
CA ASP A 479 29.46 2.07 4.91
C ASP A 479 29.98 2.73 3.63
N PHE A 480 29.07 3.37 2.90
CA PHE A 480 29.38 4.13 1.71
C PHE A 480 28.40 5.28 1.49
N GLU A 481 28.81 6.20 0.64
CA GLU A 481 28.02 7.36 0.25
C GLU A 481 27.86 7.44 -1.26
N LEU A 482 26.80 8.12 -1.69
CA LEU A 482 26.61 8.60 -3.05
C LEU A 482 26.47 10.12 -3.00
N PRO A 483 27.17 10.86 -3.87
CA PRO A 483 27.20 12.31 -3.77
C PRO A 483 25.82 12.94 -3.98
N ILE A 484 25.41 13.80 -3.05
CA ILE A 484 24.25 14.68 -3.21
C ILE A 484 24.58 15.77 -4.24
N GLY A 485 23.61 16.12 -5.07
CA GLY A 485 23.77 17.13 -6.13
C GLY A 485 24.52 16.61 -7.36
N LYS A 486 24.52 15.28 -7.57
CA LYS A 486 25.09 14.64 -8.75
C LYS A 486 24.07 13.74 -9.44
N ALA A 487 23.85 13.95 -10.72
CA ALA A 487 23.00 13.09 -11.54
C ALA A 487 23.76 11.83 -11.99
N GLU A 488 23.06 10.79 -12.43
CA GLU A 488 23.61 9.56 -13.00
C GLU A 488 23.11 9.40 -14.43
N VAL A 489 24.03 9.28 -15.39
CA VAL A 489 23.68 8.89 -16.77
C VAL A 489 23.58 7.36 -16.81
N LEU A 490 22.35 6.86 -16.91
CA LEU A 490 22.03 5.43 -16.85
C LEU A 490 22.25 4.74 -18.19
N VAL A 491 21.82 5.40 -19.26
CA VAL A 491 22.00 4.94 -20.63
C VAL A 491 22.58 6.10 -21.41
N LYS A 492 23.69 5.86 -22.10
CA LYS A 492 24.29 6.88 -22.97
C LYS A 492 23.50 6.95 -24.28
N GLY A 493 23.27 8.17 -24.75
CA GLY A 493 22.61 8.43 -26.02
C GLY A 493 23.14 9.66 -26.75
N SER A 494 22.60 9.92 -27.94
CA SER A 494 23.06 10.99 -28.83
C SER A 494 21.94 11.84 -29.45
N ASP A 495 20.68 11.41 -29.38
CA ASP A 495 19.62 12.03 -30.20
C ASP A 495 18.60 12.79 -29.37
N VAL A 496 18.33 12.33 -28.14
CA VAL A 496 17.45 12.99 -27.17
C VAL A 496 17.88 12.65 -25.74
N THR A 497 17.85 13.66 -24.86
CA THR A 497 18.03 13.48 -23.41
C THR A 497 16.68 13.28 -22.74
N LEU A 498 16.52 12.17 -22.02
CA LEU A 498 15.38 11.84 -21.17
C LEU A 498 15.80 11.96 -19.71
N LEU A 499 15.28 12.99 -19.04
CA LEU A 499 15.62 13.34 -17.66
C LEU A 499 14.47 12.99 -16.70
N THR A 500 14.79 12.30 -15.62
CA THR A 500 13.81 11.93 -14.60
C THR A 500 14.46 11.65 -13.24
N TYR A 501 13.68 11.20 -12.25
CA TYR A 501 14.13 10.81 -10.91
C TYR A 501 13.06 9.91 -10.24
N GLY A 502 13.42 9.16 -9.20
CA GLY A 502 12.46 8.33 -8.45
C GLY A 502 11.83 7.19 -9.28
N SER A 503 10.56 6.86 -9.01
CA SER A 503 9.82 5.79 -9.72
C SER A 503 9.70 5.97 -11.24
N PRO A 504 9.50 7.19 -11.78
CA PRO A 504 9.44 7.44 -13.23
C PRO A 504 10.64 6.95 -14.05
N VAL A 505 11.81 6.69 -13.43
CA VAL A 505 12.95 6.05 -14.11
C VAL A 505 12.53 4.75 -14.80
N TYR A 506 11.73 3.92 -14.15
CA TYR A 506 11.28 2.63 -14.70
C TYR A 506 10.23 2.83 -15.80
N THR A 507 9.40 3.87 -15.71
CA THR A 507 8.48 4.24 -16.78
C THR A 507 9.23 4.70 -18.03
N CYS A 508 10.34 5.42 -17.85
CA CYS A 508 11.23 5.83 -18.93
C CYS A 508 11.95 4.63 -19.57
N GLU A 509 12.45 3.68 -18.77
CA GLU A 509 13.03 2.43 -19.28
C GLU A 509 12.00 1.64 -20.11
N ASN A 510 10.77 1.54 -19.63
CA ASN A 510 9.67 0.91 -20.36
C ASN A 510 9.35 1.63 -21.67
N ALA A 511 9.32 2.97 -21.69
CA ALA A 511 9.11 3.75 -22.91
C ALA A 511 10.22 3.52 -23.94
N MET A 512 11.48 3.46 -23.51
CA MET A 512 12.62 3.14 -24.37
C MET A 512 12.51 1.72 -24.95
N SER A 513 12.06 0.75 -24.14
CA SER A 513 11.80 -0.62 -24.60
C SER A 513 10.68 -0.66 -25.66
N LEU A 514 9.58 0.07 -25.44
CA LEU A 514 8.46 0.17 -26.38
C LEU A 514 8.87 0.83 -27.71
N ILE A 515 9.75 1.84 -27.68
CA ILE A 515 10.27 2.46 -28.92
C ILE A 515 11.11 1.45 -29.71
N ARG A 516 11.98 0.71 -29.03
CA ARG A 516 12.88 -0.27 -29.67
C ARG A 516 12.11 -1.46 -30.23
N ASN A 517 11.19 -2.02 -29.44
CA ASN A 517 10.47 -3.25 -29.72
C ASN A 517 8.97 -3.08 -29.44
N PRO A 518 8.24 -2.31 -30.26
CA PRO A 518 6.82 -2.08 -30.02
C PRO A 518 6.02 -3.36 -30.26
N PRO A 519 5.05 -3.70 -29.37
CA PRO A 519 4.20 -4.84 -29.61
C PRO A 519 3.29 -4.61 -30.82
N PRO A 520 2.82 -5.68 -31.51
CA PRO A 520 2.04 -5.56 -32.74
C PRO A 520 0.81 -4.64 -32.63
N SER A 521 0.20 -4.57 -31.44
CA SER A 521 -0.97 -3.74 -31.17
C SER A 521 -0.71 -2.23 -31.28
N ILE A 522 0.52 -1.76 -31.04
CA ILE A 522 0.87 -0.33 -31.08
C ILE A 522 2.00 -0.02 -32.07
N ALA A 523 2.58 -1.03 -32.74
CA ALA A 523 3.70 -0.85 -33.66
C ALA A 523 3.40 0.10 -34.82
N HIS A 524 2.14 0.21 -35.23
CA HIS A 524 1.68 1.15 -36.27
C HIS A 524 1.57 2.61 -35.78
N LEU A 525 1.54 2.82 -34.46
CA LEU A 525 1.49 4.16 -33.85
C LEU A 525 2.89 4.74 -33.62
N ILE A 526 3.92 3.89 -33.58
CA ILE A 526 5.31 4.29 -33.36
C ILE A 526 6.03 4.37 -34.72
N PRO A 527 6.43 5.56 -35.19
CA PRO A 527 7.09 5.72 -36.48
C PRO A 527 8.36 4.85 -36.60
N GLU A 528 8.59 4.23 -37.76
CA GLU A 528 9.80 3.42 -37.98
C GLU A 528 11.09 4.24 -37.77
N SER A 529 11.05 5.52 -38.16
CA SER A 529 12.18 6.45 -38.01
C SER A 529 12.65 6.65 -36.58
N VAL A 530 11.82 6.36 -35.57
CA VAL A 530 12.19 6.53 -34.16
C VAL A 530 12.69 5.24 -33.50
N ARG A 531 12.51 4.07 -34.13
CA ARG A 531 12.87 2.78 -33.51
C ARG A 531 14.37 2.59 -33.26
N GLY A 532 15.20 3.28 -34.05
CA GLY A 532 16.66 3.28 -33.95
C GLY A 532 17.26 4.43 -33.13
N VAL A 533 16.43 5.25 -32.48
CA VAL A 533 16.89 6.47 -31.81
C VAL A 533 17.71 6.15 -30.56
N SER A 534 18.82 6.87 -30.41
CA SER A 534 19.77 6.79 -29.32
C SER A 534 19.37 7.75 -28.19
N ILE A 535 18.61 7.23 -27.22
CA ILE A 535 18.08 7.98 -26.07
C ILE A 535 19.08 7.95 -24.91
N GLU A 536 19.45 9.12 -24.39
CA GLU A 536 20.23 9.27 -23.17
C GLU A 536 19.30 9.36 -21.96
N LEU A 537 19.36 8.39 -21.03
CA LEU A 537 18.54 8.39 -19.82
C LEU A 537 19.35 8.89 -18.62
N ILE A 538 18.85 9.92 -17.93
CA ILE A 538 19.47 10.52 -16.75
C ILE A 538 18.54 10.43 -15.55
N ASP A 539 19.07 9.90 -14.45
CA ASP A 539 18.47 9.99 -13.12
C ASP A 539 19.09 11.15 -12.34
N LEU A 540 18.27 12.13 -11.96
CA LEU A 540 18.74 13.36 -11.34
C LEU A 540 19.22 13.16 -9.90
N ARG A 541 18.66 12.18 -9.15
CA ARG A 541 18.90 11.89 -7.72
C ARG A 541 18.61 13.02 -6.72
N THR A 542 19.05 14.24 -6.98
CA THR A 542 18.92 15.40 -6.11
C THR A 542 18.23 16.52 -6.87
N LEU A 543 17.14 17.05 -6.32
CA LEU A 543 16.36 18.14 -6.90
C LEU A 543 16.82 19.52 -6.42
N LEU A 544 17.36 19.59 -5.21
CA LEU A 544 17.93 20.80 -4.65
C LEU A 544 19.20 20.46 -3.85
N PRO A 545 20.38 20.97 -4.24
CA PRO A 545 20.71 21.53 -5.55
C PRO A 545 20.76 20.43 -6.62
N TRP A 546 20.18 20.66 -7.80
CA TRP A 546 20.24 19.71 -8.90
C TRP A 546 21.51 19.86 -9.75
N ASP A 547 21.93 18.76 -10.40
CA ASP A 547 23.18 18.71 -11.17
C ASP A 547 23.02 19.29 -12.58
N ILE A 548 22.98 20.62 -12.65
CA ILE A 548 22.82 21.36 -13.89
C ILE A 548 23.87 21.03 -14.95
N HIS A 549 25.11 20.75 -14.54
CA HIS A 549 26.22 20.50 -15.45
C HIS A 549 26.01 19.21 -16.25
N THR A 550 25.67 18.12 -15.57
CA THR A 550 25.42 16.82 -16.24
C THR A 550 24.26 16.93 -17.24
N VAL A 551 23.17 17.61 -16.87
CA VAL A 551 22.03 17.80 -17.79
C VAL A 551 22.41 18.70 -18.96
N MET A 552 23.12 19.80 -18.72
CA MET A 552 23.60 20.70 -19.79
C MET A 552 24.51 19.99 -20.78
N GLU A 553 25.47 19.19 -20.31
CA GLU A 553 26.38 18.45 -21.19
C GLU A 553 25.63 17.44 -22.06
N SER A 554 24.65 16.74 -21.47
CA SER A 554 23.77 15.84 -22.20
C SER A 554 22.98 16.57 -23.28
N VAL A 555 22.32 17.69 -22.92
CA VAL A 555 21.50 18.47 -23.86
C VAL A 555 22.35 19.12 -24.96
N LYS A 556 23.58 19.56 -24.67
CA LYS A 556 24.50 20.06 -25.72
C LYS A 556 24.85 18.99 -26.74
N LYS A 557 24.94 17.73 -26.31
CA LYS A 557 25.23 16.59 -27.16
C LYS A 557 24.01 16.15 -27.97
N THR A 558 22.83 16.08 -27.35
CA THR A 558 21.61 15.54 -27.99
C THR A 558 20.77 16.61 -28.70
N GLY A 559 20.90 17.86 -28.26
CA GLY A 559 20.13 19.01 -28.71
C GLY A 559 18.63 18.96 -28.35
N ARG A 560 18.18 17.98 -27.55
CA ARG A 560 16.76 17.79 -27.22
C ARG A 560 16.60 17.32 -25.78
N LEU A 561 15.57 17.80 -25.08
CA LEU A 561 15.29 17.42 -23.69
C LEU A 561 13.81 17.07 -23.48
N VAL A 562 13.57 15.91 -22.90
CA VAL A 562 12.28 15.46 -22.36
C VAL A 562 12.44 15.24 -20.86
N ILE A 563 11.59 15.88 -20.05
CA ILE A 563 11.59 15.78 -18.59
C ILE A 563 10.35 15.01 -18.14
N VAL A 564 10.52 14.00 -17.27
CA VAL A 564 9.43 13.14 -16.77
C VAL A 564 9.38 13.14 -15.25
N HIS A 565 8.21 13.42 -14.65
CA HIS A 565 7.98 13.34 -13.20
C HIS A 565 6.50 13.18 -12.82
N GLU A 566 6.18 12.59 -11.66
CA GLU A 566 4.77 12.35 -11.24
C GLU A 566 4.04 13.60 -10.72
N ALA A 567 4.78 14.58 -10.21
CA ALA A 567 4.20 15.84 -9.74
C ALA A 567 3.44 16.58 -10.87
N GLY A 568 2.52 17.46 -10.47
CA GLY A 568 1.75 18.31 -11.40
C GLY A 568 2.65 19.12 -12.34
N LYS A 569 2.10 19.48 -13.50
CA LYS A 569 2.84 20.20 -14.55
C LYS A 569 3.18 21.62 -14.11
N THR A 570 2.23 22.30 -13.49
CA THR A 570 2.37 23.69 -13.08
C THR A 570 3.23 23.75 -11.81
N MET A 571 4.32 24.53 -11.85
CA MET A 571 5.28 24.68 -10.75
C MET A 571 5.97 23.38 -10.27
N GLY A 572 5.84 22.28 -11.01
CA GLY A 572 6.61 21.07 -10.77
C GLY A 572 8.11 21.26 -11.08
N PRO A 573 8.99 20.35 -10.62
CA PRO A 573 10.45 20.47 -10.78
C PRO A 573 10.91 20.67 -12.22
N GLY A 574 10.21 20.06 -13.18
CA GLY A 574 10.52 20.19 -14.59
C GLY A 574 10.37 21.63 -15.13
N ALA A 575 9.61 22.51 -14.47
CA ALA A 575 9.46 23.90 -14.90
C ALA A 575 10.77 24.69 -14.75
N GLU A 576 11.41 24.61 -13.56
CA GLU A 576 12.69 25.26 -13.28
C GLU A 576 13.80 24.71 -14.17
N ILE A 577 13.89 23.38 -14.26
CA ILE A 577 14.91 22.71 -15.09
C ILE A 577 14.76 23.13 -16.56
N ALA A 578 13.53 23.15 -17.09
CA ALA A 578 13.29 23.56 -18.47
C ALA A 578 13.70 25.02 -18.71
N ALA A 579 13.40 25.93 -17.78
CA ALA A 579 13.77 27.33 -17.89
C ALA A 579 15.31 27.51 -17.90
N GLU A 580 16.01 26.87 -16.96
CA GLU A 580 17.46 26.98 -16.85
C GLU A 580 18.20 26.32 -18.03
N ILE A 581 17.75 25.17 -18.49
CA ILE A 581 18.32 24.56 -19.69
C ILE A 581 18.05 25.40 -20.93
N THR A 582 16.85 25.99 -21.07
CA THR A 582 16.56 26.89 -22.19
C THR A 582 17.49 28.09 -22.17
N ASN A 583 17.74 28.69 -21.00
CA ASN A 583 18.64 29.83 -20.86
C ASN A 583 20.09 29.47 -21.24
N ARG A 584 20.58 28.31 -20.80
CA ARG A 584 22.00 27.94 -20.90
C ARG A 584 22.37 27.16 -22.16
N CYS A 585 21.40 26.49 -22.76
CA CYS A 585 21.56 25.67 -23.96
C CYS A 585 20.71 26.19 -25.13
N PHE A 586 20.29 27.48 -25.10
CA PHE A 586 19.40 28.07 -26.10
C PHE A 586 19.82 27.77 -27.55
N LEU A 587 21.11 27.93 -27.88
CA LEU A 587 21.65 27.70 -29.22
C LEU A 587 21.83 26.22 -29.57
N ASN A 588 21.74 25.32 -28.59
CA ASN A 588 21.87 23.88 -28.79
C ASN A 588 20.52 23.18 -28.94
N LEU A 589 19.41 23.82 -28.53
CA LEU A 589 18.09 23.20 -28.56
C LEU A 589 17.52 23.15 -29.99
N HIS A 590 17.37 21.93 -30.50
CA HIS A 590 16.72 21.65 -31.78
C HIS A 590 15.19 21.59 -31.66
N ALA A 591 14.66 21.40 -30.44
CA ALA A 591 13.23 21.37 -30.17
C ALA A 591 12.95 22.01 -28.80
N PRO A 592 11.73 22.54 -28.56
CA PRO A 592 11.32 23.00 -27.24
C PRO A 592 11.44 21.88 -26.20
N VAL A 593 11.86 22.23 -24.98
CA VAL A 593 11.93 21.27 -23.87
C VAL A 593 10.53 20.71 -23.58
N LYS A 594 10.36 19.39 -23.72
CA LYS A 594 9.09 18.70 -23.46
C LYS A 594 9.03 18.28 -22.00
N ARG A 595 7.85 18.45 -21.38
CA ARG A 595 7.58 18.02 -20.00
C ARG A 595 6.39 17.07 -19.97
N ILE A 596 6.61 15.85 -19.52
CA ILE A 596 5.60 14.79 -19.37
C ILE A 596 5.41 14.54 -17.88
N THR A 597 4.27 14.99 -17.35
CA THR A 597 4.07 15.12 -15.90
C THR A 597 2.75 14.48 -15.44
N GLY A 598 2.49 14.46 -14.13
CA GLY A 598 1.11 14.36 -13.65
C GLY A 598 0.25 15.51 -14.21
N TRP A 599 -1.06 15.30 -14.29
CA TRP A 599 -1.97 16.38 -14.67
C TRP A 599 -2.11 17.41 -13.55
N ASP A 600 -2.56 18.62 -13.88
CA ASP A 600 -2.81 19.69 -12.88
C ASP A 600 -4.15 19.47 -12.17
N THR A 601 -4.25 18.32 -11.48
CA THR A 601 -5.37 17.92 -10.63
C THR A 601 -4.82 17.30 -9.35
N PRO A 602 -5.59 17.21 -8.26
CA PRO A 602 -5.26 16.31 -7.16
C PRO A 602 -5.07 14.87 -7.67
N VAL A 603 -4.21 14.09 -7.01
CA VAL A 603 -3.96 12.70 -7.39
C VAL A 603 -5.24 11.86 -7.17
N PRO A 604 -5.82 11.25 -8.22
CA PRO A 604 -7.08 10.54 -8.10
C PRO A 604 -6.89 9.09 -7.65
N LEU A 605 -7.89 8.51 -6.98
CA LEU A 605 -7.88 7.11 -6.56
C LEU A 605 -8.06 6.15 -7.76
N VAL A 606 -9.25 6.13 -8.36
CA VAL A 606 -9.58 5.19 -9.45
C VAL A 606 -8.91 5.56 -10.77
N TYR A 607 -8.65 6.85 -10.99
CA TYR A 607 -8.06 7.36 -12.22
C TYR A 607 -6.53 7.47 -12.16
N GLU A 608 -5.87 6.90 -11.15
CA GLU A 608 -4.42 7.07 -10.95
C GLU A 608 -3.61 6.69 -12.20
N LYS A 609 -4.00 5.60 -12.88
CA LYS A 609 -3.38 5.14 -14.14
C LYS A 609 -3.45 6.15 -15.28
N PHE A 610 -4.50 6.98 -15.32
CA PHE A 610 -4.65 8.04 -16.33
C PHE A 610 -3.94 9.33 -15.90
N TYR A 611 -3.66 9.48 -14.61
CA TYR A 611 -3.03 10.65 -14.03
C TYR A 611 -1.51 10.65 -14.20
N ILE A 612 -0.85 9.55 -13.80
CA ILE A 612 0.60 9.44 -13.85
C ILE A 612 1.13 9.47 -15.30
N PRO A 613 2.34 9.99 -15.55
CA PRO A 613 2.96 9.93 -16.87
C PRO A 613 3.33 8.47 -17.17
N ASP A 614 2.48 7.76 -17.90
CA ASP A 614 2.72 6.38 -18.31
C ASP A 614 3.75 6.29 -19.45
N ALA A 615 4.17 5.06 -19.76
CA ALA A 615 5.19 4.83 -20.78
C ALA A 615 4.73 5.32 -22.17
N LEU A 616 3.44 5.24 -22.49
CA LEU A 616 2.90 5.68 -23.77
C LEU A 616 2.97 7.20 -23.93
N ARG A 617 2.63 7.97 -22.89
CA ARG A 617 2.79 9.42 -22.87
C ARG A 617 4.25 9.84 -22.99
N VAL A 618 5.18 9.06 -22.44
CA VAL A 618 6.63 9.29 -22.61
C VAL A 618 7.06 9.01 -24.05
N VAL A 619 6.60 7.90 -24.66
CA VAL A 619 6.88 7.60 -26.08
C VAL A 619 6.36 8.72 -26.99
N ASP A 620 5.11 9.13 -26.81
CA ASP A 620 4.48 10.21 -27.57
C ASP A 620 5.28 11.52 -27.42
N GLY A 621 5.69 11.86 -26.19
CA GLY A 621 6.54 13.01 -25.91
C GLY A 621 7.90 12.97 -26.61
N ILE A 622 8.54 11.80 -26.67
CA ILE A 622 9.81 11.61 -27.39
C ILE A 622 9.59 11.76 -28.90
N VAL A 623 8.56 11.12 -29.45
CA VAL A 623 8.23 11.20 -30.88
C VAL A 623 7.95 12.63 -31.32
N ASP A 624 7.15 13.37 -30.55
CA ASP A 624 6.88 14.79 -30.80
C ASP A 624 8.16 15.63 -30.82
N THR A 625 9.05 15.39 -29.86
CA THR A 625 10.30 16.17 -29.71
C THR A 625 11.28 15.88 -30.85
N LEU A 626 11.28 14.66 -31.40
CA LEU A 626 12.13 14.27 -32.52
C LEU A 626 11.59 14.75 -33.88
N LYS A 627 10.28 14.95 -34.01
CA LYS A 627 9.63 15.40 -35.25
C LYS A 627 9.72 16.92 -35.48
N TYR A 628 9.92 17.69 -34.42
CA TYR A 628 10.17 19.14 -34.49
C TYR A 628 11.47 19.42 -35.23
#